data_AF-A0A925FS67-F1
#
_entry.id   AF-A0A925FS67-F1
#
_cell.length_a   1.000
_cell.length_b   1.000
_cell.length_c   1.000
_cell.angle_alpha   90.00
_cell.angle_beta   90.00
_cell.angle_gamma   90.00
#
_symmetry.space_group_name_H-M   'P 1'
#
loop_
_entity.id
_entity.type
_entity.pdbx_description
1 polymer ?
#
loop_
_entity_poly.entity_id
_entity_poly.type
_entity_poly.pdbx_seq_one_letter_code
_entity_poly.pdbx_strand_id
1 'polypeptide(L)'
;MRNILILILALALAAIALACGSSASDARTPTEAYKRFYAAVKSKNIEAIKAEMSKNTLALAASETQRRKITMEKVLENGLTATTFAETLPEIRDERVSGDSGSVEVWNAKDSIWEDLPFIKEDGVWKFAIGDLFSGSFTSPGKGRAMKEREAANAMANAVPVPTANVNTASVANESMVEKTARRSNTNK
;
A
#
# COMPACT_ATOMS: atom_id res chain seq x y z
N MET A 1 -28.66 -6.02 57.88
CA MET A 1 -27.46 -5.42 57.27
C MET A 1 -26.61 -6.42 56.48
N ARG A 2 -26.36 -7.63 56.98
CA ARG A 2 -25.58 -8.67 56.26
C ARG A 2 -26.15 -9.04 54.87
N ASN A 3 -27.47 -9.12 54.74
CA ASN A 3 -28.12 -9.48 53.47
C ASN A 3 -28.13 -8.35 52.44
N ILE A 4 -28.03 -7.09 52.88
CA ILE A 4 -27.94 -5.91 51.99
C ILE A 4 -26.52 -5.78 51.42
N LEU A 5 -25.50 -6.08 52.24
CA LEU A 5 -24.10 -6.08 51.79
C LEU A 5 -23.83 -7.16 50.72
N ILE A 6 -24.46 -8.33 50.85
CA ILE A 6 -24.34 -9.43 49.87
C ILE A 6 -24.98 -9.06 48.53
N LEU A 7 -26.11 -8.34 48.55
CA LEU A 7 -26.80 -7.87 47.34
C LEU A 7 -25.99 -6.80 46.58
N ILE A 8 -25.36 -5.86 47.30
CA ILE A 8 -24.50 -4.83 46.67
C ILE A 8 -23.23 -5.48 46.09
N LEU A 9 -22.65 -6.45 46.78
CA LEU A 9 -21.47 -7.18 46.29
C LEU A 9 -21.81 -8.05 45.06
N ALA A 10 -22.98 -8.69 45.03
CA ALA A 10 -23.45 -9.46 43.87
C ALA A 10 -23.76 -8.58 42.66
N LEU A 11 -24.31 -7.38 42.87
CA LEU A 11 -24.59 -6.42 41.79
C LEU A 11 -23.31 -5.79 41.23
N ALA A 12 -22.31 -5.54 42.08
CA ALA A 12 -20.99 -5.08 41.65
C ALA A 12 -20.22 -6.16 40.85
N LEU A 13 -20.37 -7.44 41.20
CA LEU A 13 -19.77 -8.55 40.43
C LEU A 13 -20.48 -8.77 39.08
N ALA A 14 -21.80 -8.57 39.00
CA ALA A 14 -22.57 -8.68 37.76
C ALA A 14 -22.25 -7.56 36.76
N ALA A 15 -21.90 -6.36 37.22
CA ALA A 15 -21.51 -5.24 36.35
C ALA A 15 -20.16 -5.45 35.63
N ILE A 16 -19.26 -6.28 36.18
CA ILE A 16 -17.95 -6.57 35.58
C ILE A 16 -18.08 -7.60 34.44
N ALA A 17 -19.07 -8.50 34.51
CA ALA A 17 -19.30 -9.53 33.50
C ALA A 17 -19.90 -9.00 32.17
N LEU A 18 -20.53 -7.83 32.19
CA LEU A 18 -21.10 -7.18 30.99
C LEU A 18 -20.11 -6.27 30.25
N ALA A 19 -18.93 -6.01 30.81
CA ALA A 19 -17.91 -5.16 30.17
C ALA A 19 -16.98 -5.92 29.20
N CYS A 20 -17.13 -7.25 29.10
CA CYS A 20 -16.35 -8.10 28.21
C CYS A 20 -17.24 -8.61 27.06
N GLY A 21 -17.82 -7.68 26.30
CA GLY A 21 -18.85 -7.97 25.31
C GLY A 21 -18.78 -7.10 24.06
N SER A 22 -17.58 -6.73 23.63
CA SER A 22 -17.38 -6.16 22.29
C SER A 22 -16.72 -7.22 21.43
N SER A 23 -17.52 -7.82 20.54
CA SER A 23 -17.12 -8.82 19.58
C SER A 23 -15.96 -8.34 18.71
N ALA A 24 -14.73 -8.59 19.15
CA ALA A 24 -13.49 -8.45 18.38
C ALA A 24 -13.33 -9.60 17.35
N SER A 25 -14.44 -10.11 16.80
CA SER A 25 -14.42 -11.22 15.84
C SER A 25 -14.10 -10.76 14.42
N ASP A 26 -14.42 -9.51 14.07
CA ASP A 26 -14.36 -9.03 12.69
C ASP A 26 -13.01 -8.36 12.38
N ALA A 27 -12.19 -8.06 13.38
CA ALA A 27 -10.86 -7.47 13.21
C ALA A 27 -9.73 -8.51 13.11
N ARG A 28 -10.03 -9.75 12.72
CA ARG A 28 -9.05 -10.84 12.73
C ARG A 28 -8.04 -10.78 11.59
N THR A 29 -8.38 -10.13 10.47
CA THR A 29 -7.51 -10.07 9.30
C THR A 29 -7.34 -8.64 8.76
N PRO A 30 -6.21 -8.35 8.07
CA PRO A 30 -6.02 -7.08 7.36
C PRO A 30 -7.14 -6.74 6.37
N THR A 31 -7.70 -7.72 5.65
CA THR A 31 -8.80 -7.51 4.69
C THR A 31 -10.04 -6.95 5.38
N GLU A 32 -10.42 -7.51 6.53
CA GLU A 32 -11.58 -7.01 7.27
C GLU A 32 -11.31 -5.62 7.86
N ALA A 33 -10.07 -5.33 8.27
CA ALA A 33 -9.67 -3.98 8.65
C ALA A 33 -9.79 -2.99 7.50
N TYR A 34 -9.37 -3.36 6.30
CA TYR A 34 -9.56 -2.52 5.11
C TYR A 34 -11.05 -2.23 4.85
N LYS A 35 -11.94 -3.22 4.98
CA LYS A 35 -13.38 -3.03 4.78
C LYS A 35 -13.97 -2.05 5.78
N ARG A 36 -13.62 -2.16 7.07
CA ARG A 36 -14.06 -1.20 8.10
C ARG A 36 -13.51 0.19 7.85
N PHE A 37 -12.23 0.28 7.52
CA PHE A 37 -11.58 1.53 7.15
C PHE A 37 -12.28 2.21 5.97
N TYR A 38 -12.54 1.45 4.90
CA TYR A 38 -13.27 1.93 3.73
C TYR A 38 -14.65 2.45 4.12
N ALA A 39 -15.43 1.69 4.91
CA ALA A 39 -16.75 2.13 5.38
C ALA A 39 -16.68 3.41 6.25
N ALA A 40 -15.66 3.55 7.09
CA ALA A 40 -15.43 4.76 7.89
C ALA A 40 -15.14 5.98 7.00
N VAL A 41 -14.33 5.81 5.94
CA VAL A 41 -14.04 6.85 4.96
C VAL A 41 -15.31 7.23 4.17
N LYS A 42 -16.08 6.26 3.68
CA LYS A 42 -17.33 6.52 2.94
C LYS A 42 -18.39 7.23 3.77
N SER A 43 -18.45 6.94 5.07
CA SER A 43 -19.34 7.63 6.01
C SER A 43 -18.79 8.97 6.51
N LYS A 44 -17.57 9.36 6.10
CA LYS A 44 -16.86 10.55 6.57
C LYS A 44 -16.78 10.66 8.11
N ASN A 45 -16.80 9.51 8.79
CA ASN A 45 -16.75 9.46 10.24
C ASN A 45 -15.29 9.54 10.70
N ILE A 46 -14.86 10.76 11.01
CA ILE A 46 -13.46 11.06 11.34
C ILE A 46 -12.94 10.26 12.53
N GLU A 47 -13.77 10.05 13.57
CA GLU A 47 -13.36 9.27 14.74
C GLU A 47 -13.22 7.77 14.40
N ALA A 48 -14.11 7.23 13.57
CA ALA A 48 -13.97 5.86 13.08
C ALA A 48 -12.75 5.70 12.16
N ILE A 49 -12.47 6.68 11.29
CA ILE A 49 -11.28 6.68 10.43
C ILE A 49 -10.02 6.64 11.29
N LYS A 50 -9.95 7.49 12.33
CA LYS A 50 -8.81 7.52 13.25
C LYS A 50 -8.63 6.20 13.99
N ALA A 51 -9.73 5.55 14.40
CA ALA A 51 -9.68 4.28 15.12
C ALA A 51 -9.09 3.13 14.29
N GLU A 52 -9.32 3.16 12.97
CA GLU A 52 -8.79 2.17 12.01
C GLU A 52 -7.36 2.52 11.52
N MET A 53 -6.76 3.62 11.99
CA MET A 53 -5.40 4.04 11.64
C MET A 53 -4.40 3.75 12.78
N SER A 54 -3.21 3.29 12.39
CA SER A 54 -2.08 3.14 13.31
C SER A 54 -1.65 4.47 13.93
N LYS A 55 -0.96 4.40 15.07
CA LYS A 55 -0.43 5.58 15.77
C LYS A 55 0.51 6.38 14.86
N ASN A 56 1.35 5.71 14.09
CA ASN A 56 2.27 6.36 13.15
C ASN A 56 1.54 7.00 11.96
N THR A 57 0.45 6.40 11.48
CA THR A 57 -0.39 7.03 10.44
C THR A 57 -1.06 8.29 10.95
N LEU A 58 -1.55 8.31 12.19
CA LEU A 58 -2.10 9.50 12.81
C LEU A 58 -1.03 10.60 13.02
N ALA A 59 0.18 10.21 13.40
CA ALA A 59 1.32 11.14 13.52
C ALA A 59 1.71 11.76 12.17
N LEU A 60 1.71 10.94 11.10
CA LEU A 60 1.92 11.40 9.73
C LEU A 60 0.82 12.40 9.34
N ALA A 61 -0.45 12.06 9.57
CA ALA A 61 -1.58 12.96 9.28
C ALA A 61 -1.46 14.28 10.05
N ALA A 62 -1.06 14.26 11.32
CA ALA A 62 -0.83 15.47 12.11
C ALA A 62 0.34 16.32 11.60
N SER A 63 1.37 15.68 11.05
CA SER A 63 2.48 16.40 10.41
C SER A 63 2.03 17.05 9.09
N GLU A 64 1.15 16.39 8.33
CA GLU A 64 0.54 16.95 7.12
C GLU A 64 -0.34 18.17 7.40
N THR A 65 -1.15 18.14 8.47
CA THR A 65 -2.00 19.29 8.85
C THR A 65 -1.14 20.52 9.14
N GLN A 66 -0.07 20.36 9.91
CA GLN A 66 0.88 21.43 10.23
C GLN A 66 1.58 21.96 8.98
N ARG A 67 2.11 21.07 8.14
CA ARG A 67 2.86 21.45 6.94
C ARG A 67 2.01 22.18 5.92
N ARG A 68 0.77 21.71 5.71
CA ARG A 68 -0.13 22.23 4.68
C ARG A 68 -1.09 23.30 5.21
N LYS A 69 -1.10 23.56 6.52
CA LYS A 69 -2.03 24.48 7.20
C LYS A 69 -3.50 24.15 6.90
N ILE A 70 -3.82 22.86 6.91
CA ILE A 70 -5.18 22.33 6.71
C ILE A 70 -5.62 21.53 7.94
N THR A 71 -6.91 21.27 8.06
CA THR A 71 -7.44 20.54 9.21
C THR A 71 -7.24 19.03 9.07
N MET A 72 -7.33 18.31 10.19
CA MET A 72 -7.20 16.84 10.22
C MET A 72 -8.27 16.17 9.36
N GLU A 73 -9.49 16.69 9.40
CA GLU A 73 -10.62 16.21 8.60
C GLU A 73 -10.28 16.28 7.12
N LYS A 74 -9.60 17.36 6.68
CA LYS A 74 -9.23 17.51 5.28
C LYS A 74 -8.12 16.55 4.85
N VAL A 75 -7.21 16.20 5.76
CA VAL A 75 -6.17 15.18 5.51
C VAL A 75 -6.78 13.78 5.44
N LEU A 76 -7.72 13.49 6.34
CA LEU A 76 -8.32 12.17 6.50
C LEU A 76 -9.52 11.90 5.59
N GLU A 77 -10.06 12.93 4.92
CA GLU A 77 -11.26 12.85 4.06
C GLU A 77 -11.21 11.66 3.07
N ASN A 78 -10.01 11.33 2.59
CA ASN A 78 -9.79 10.27 1.59
C ASN A 78 -8.95 9.10 2.13
N GLY A 79 -8.88 8.93 3.45
CA GLY A 79 -8.20 7.78 4.07
C GLY A 79 -6.71 7.59 3.70
N LEU A 80 -6.03 8.60 3.16
CA LEU A 80 -4.62 8.52 2.75
C LEU A 80 -4.29 7.39 1.74
N THR A 81 -5.28 6.89 0.99
CA THR A 81 -5.07 5.91 -0.11
C THR A 81 -6.05 6.20 -1.26
N ALA A 82 -5.60 5.96 -2.50
CA ALA A 82 -6.41 6.19 -3.67
C ALA A 82 -7.58 5.20 -3.81
N THR A 83 -7.45 4.01 -3.22
CA THR A 83 -8.47 2.95 -3.31
C THR A 83 -9.80 3.35 -2.64
N THR A 84 -9.77 4.25 -1.65
CA THR A 84 -11.00 4.72 -0.96
C THR A 84 -11.81 5.74 -1.77
N PHE A 85 -11.26 6.27 -2.88
CA PHE A 85 -12.02 7.14 -3.79
C PHE A 85 -13.08 6.39 -4.58
N ALA A 86 -12.97 5.06 -4.70
CA ALA A 86 -13.98 4.26 -5.40
C ALA A 86 -15.36 4.45 -4.76
N GLU A 87 -16.42 4.45 -5.58
CA GLU A 87 -17.80 4.58 -5.11
C GLU A 87 -18.24 3.38 -4.28
N THR A 88 -17.78 2.20 -4.69
CA THR A 88 -18.04 0.90 -4.07
C THR A 88 -16.74 0.27 -3.58
N LEU A 89 -16.85 -0.74 -2.71
CA LEU A 89 -15.69 -1.46 -2.19
C LEU A 89 -14.86 -2.01 -3.36
N PRO A 90 -13.60 -1.60 -3.53
CA PRO A 90 -12.77 -2.07 -4.63
C PRO A 90 -12.53 -3.58 -4.55
N GLU A 91 -12.10 -4.16 -5.66
CA GLU A 91 -11.67 -5.55 -5.66
C GLU A 91 -10.46 -5.72 -4.73
N ILE A 92 -10.52 -6.71 -3.85
CA ILE A 92 -9.46 -7.04 -2.90
C ILE A 92 -8.95 -8.42 -3.26
N ARG A 93 -7.62 -8.57 -3.29
CA ARG A 93 -6.96 -9.85 -3.47
C ARG A 93 -5.72 -9.95 -2.59
N ASP A 94 -5.20 -11.16 -2.49
CA ASP A 94 -3.89 -11.47 -1.89
C ASP A 94 -3.64 -10.76 -0.55
N GLU A 95 -4.14 -11.37 0.53
CA GLU A 95 -3.79 -10.97 1.88
C GLU A 95 -2.51 -11.69 2.32
N ARG A 96 -1.57 -10.94 2.87
CA ARG A 96 -0.30 -11.46 3.39
C ARG A 96 -0.12 -11.00 4.82
N VAL A 97 0.30 -11.91 5.70
CA VAL A 97 0.50 -11.64 7.13
C VAL A 97 1.82 -12.24 7.57
N SER A 98 2.61 -11.46 8.31
CA SER A 98 3.87 -11.87 8.94
C SER A 98 3.96 -11.24 10.34
N GLY A 99 3.72 -12.04 11.37
CA GLY A 99 3.62 -11.56 12.75
C GLY A 99 2.52 -10.51 12.90
N ASP A 100 2.89 -9.32 13.38
CA ASP A 100 1.99 -8.18 13.58
C ASP A 100 1.95 -7.23 12.37
N SER A 101 2.54 -7.60 11.24
CA SER A 101 2.48 -6.84 9.99
C SER A 101 1.70 -7.60 8.93
N GLY A 102 0.94 -6.88 8.13
CA GLY A 102 0.11 -7.42 7.07
C GLY A 102 0.01 -6.48 5.89
N SER A 103 -0.37 -7.03 4.75
CA SER A 103 -0.54 -6.31 3.50
C SER A 103 -1.73 -6.88 2.74
N VAL A 104 -2.45 -6.02 2.05
CA VAL A 104 -3.61 -6.38 1.23
C VAL A 104 -3.47 -5.73 -0.13
N GLU A 105 -3.60 -6.51 -1.21
CA GLU A 105 -3.69 -5.92 -2.55
C GLU A 105 -5.12 -5.46 -2.83
N VAL A 106 -5.27 -4.20 -3.21
CA VAL A 106 -6.56 -3.60 -3.53
C VAL A 106 -6.49 -2.94 -4.90
N TRP A 107 -7.50 -3.17 -5.72
CA TRP A 107 -7.58 -2.60 -7.05
C TRP A 107 -7.79 -1.09 -7.00
N ASN A 108 -6.87 -0.33 -7.56
CA ASN A 108 -7.04 1.08 -7.85
C ASN A 108 -7.47 1.24 -9.31
N ALA A 109 -8.77 1.48 -9.53
CA ALA A 109 -9.33 1.67 -10.85
C ALA A 109 -8.84 2.95 -11.56
N LYS A 110 -8.43 3.98 -10.81
CA LYS A 110 -7.94 5.25 -11.37
C LYS A 110 -6.63 5.05 -12.11
N ASP A 111 -5.70 4.32 -11.49
CA ASP A 111 -4.36 4.10 -12.04
C ASP A 111 -4.23 2.72 -12.73
N SER A 112 -5.29 1.91 -12.69
CA SER A 112 -5.33 0.54 -13.23
C SER A 112 -4.21 -0.36 -12.69
N ILE A 113 -3.95 -0.24 -11.39
CA ILE A 113 -2.92 -1.00 -10.68
C ILE A 113 -3.49 -1.66 -9.43
N TRP A 114 -2.85 -2.75 -9.01
CA TRP A 114 -3.03 -3.31 -7.67
C TRP A 114 -2.14 -2.56 -6.69
N GLU A 115 -2.75 -1.84 -5.75
CA GLU A 115 -2.05 -1.17 -4.66
C GLU A 115 -1.84 -2.12 -3.50
N ASP A 116 -0.64 -2.10 -2.93
CA ASP A 116 -0.30 -2.91 -1.76
C ASP A 116 -0.43 -2.09 -0.49
N LEU A 117 -1.52 -2.29 0.26
CA LEU A 117 -1.86 -1.47 1.42
C LEU A 117 -1.28 -2.08 2.71
N PRO A 118 -0.46 -1.33 3.47
CA PRO A 118 0.14 -1.83 4.70
C PRO A 118 -0.83 -1.77 5.89
N PHE A 119 -0.79 -2.82 6.71
CA PHE A 119 -1.53 -2.95 7.96
C PHE A 119 -0.60 -3.43 9.08
N ILE A 120 -0.81 -2.93 10.30
CA ILE A 120 -0.15 -3.46 11.50
C ILE A 120 -1.17 -3.81 12.56
N LYS A 121 -0.84 -4.77 13.41
CA LYS A 121 -1.67 -5.18 14.53
C LYS A 121 -1.26 -4.40 15.78
N GLU A 122 -2.10 -3.48 16.20
CA GLU A 122 -1.93 -2.71 17.43
C GLU A 122 -3.01 -3.13 18.44
N ASP A 123 -2.62 -3.49 19.66
CA ASP A 123 -3.56 -3.83 20.75
C ASP A 123 -4.55 -4.94 20.34
N GLY A 124 -4.09 -5.88 19.50
CA GLY A 124 -4.90 -6.99 18.98
C GLY A 124 -5.75 -6.65 17.75
N VAL A 125 -5.73 -5.41 17.26
CA VAL A 125 -6.56 -4.90 16.16
C VAL A 125 -5.69 -4.51 14.96
N TRP A 126 -6.04 -5.00 13.77
CA TRP A 126 -5.40 -4.57 12.52
C TRP A 126 -5.78 -3.14 12.16
N LYS A 127 -4.79 -2.31 11.84
CA LYS A 127 -4.94 -0.90 11.49
C LYS A 127 -4.14 -0.52 10.27
N PHE A 128 -4.65 0.43 9.50
CA PHE A 128 -3.97 0.96 8.33
C PHE A 128 -2.66 1.66 8.72
N ALA A 129 -1.58 1.31 8.04
CA ALA A 129 -0.20 1.52 8.52
C ALA A 129 0.69 2.26 7.52
N ILE A 130 0.12 3.22 6.78
CA ILE A 130 0.91 4.00 5.82
C ILE A 130 1.99 4.83 6.53
N GLY A 131 1.70 5.37 7.73
CA GLY A 131 2.68 6.08 8.54
C GLY A 131 3.84 5.19 8.97
N ASP A 132 3.61 3.90 9.24
CA ASP A 132 4.66 2.92 9.55
C ASP A 132 5.55 2.63 8.35
N LEU A 133 4.98 2.62 7.14
CA LEU A 133 5.75 2.52 5.91
C LEU A 133 6.67 3.74 5.75
N PHE A 134 6.16 4.94 6.02
CA PHE A 134 6.94 6.20 5.93
C PHE A 134 7.99 6.36 7.03
N SER A 135 7.71 5.88 8.25
CA SER A 135 8.67 5.91 9.36
C SER A 135 9.74 4.82 9.25
N GLY A 136 9.52 3.81 8.40
CA GLY A 136 10.38 2.63 8.27
C GLY A 136 10.15 1.57 9.35
N SER A 137 9.10 1.69 10.18
CA SER A 137 8.75 0.66 11.18
C SER A 137 7.96 -0.51 10.60
N PHE A 138 7.39 -0.37 9.39
CA PHE A 138 6.63 -1.44 8.75
C PHE A 138 7.53 -2.58 8.27
N THR A 139 7.23 -3.81 8.71
CA THR A 139 7.90 -5.02 8.21
C THR A 139 7.04 -5.67 7.15
N SER A 140 7.47 -5.58 5.88
CA SER A 140 6.70 -6.15 4.77
C SER A 140 6.55 -7.68 4.92
N PRO A 141 5.33 -8.24 4.74
CA PRO A 141 5.11 -9.69 4.73
C PRO A 141 5.55 -10.34 3.40
N GLY A 142 6.30 -9.63 2.56
CA GLY A 142 6.83 -10.09 1.29
C GLY A 142 6.12 -9.49 0.08
N LYS A 143 6.68 -9.78 -1.10
CA LYS A 143 6.19 -9.24 -2.38
C LYS A 143 4.74 -9.61 -2.64
N GLY A 144 3.95 -8.62 -3.05
CA GLY A 144 2.59 -8.83 -3.54
C GLY A 144 2.52 -9.68 -4.80
N ARG A 145 1.39 -10.35 -4.99
CA ARG A 145 1.04 -11.11 -6.20
C ARG A 145 1.26 -10.29 -7.47
N ALA A 146 0.85 -9.03 -7.53
CA ALA A 146 1.04 -8.18 -8.72
C ALA A 146 2.52 -8.02 -9.09
N MET A 147 3.38 -7.85 -8.08
CA MET A 147 4.82 -7.74 -8.27
C MET A 147 5.42 -9.06 -8.75
N LYS A 148 5.01 -10.19 -8.16
CA LYS A 148 5.45 -11.54 -8.58
C LYS A 148 5.04 -11.86 -10.01
N GLU A 149 3.81 -11.54 -10.40
CA GLU A 149 3.29 -11.73 -11.76
C GLU A 149 4.09 -10.88 -12.77
N ARG A 150 4.37 -9.62 -12.44
CA ARG A 150 5.19 -8.74 -13.28
C ARG A 150 6.63 -9.24 -13.43
N GLU A 151 7.24 -9.70 -12.34
CA GLU A 151 8.58 -10.28 -12.37
C GLU A 151 8.63 -11.57 -13.20
N ALA A 152 7.62 -12.44 -13.08
CA ALA A 152 7.51 -13.66 -13.87
C ALA A 152 7.34 -13.35 -15.37
N ALA A 153 6.47 -12.38 -15.72
CA ALA A 153 6.29 -11.96 -17.11
C ALA A 153 7.58 -11.39 -17.73
N ASN A 154 8.32 -10.57 -16.97
CA ASN A 154 9.60 -10.01 -17.43
C ASN A 154 10.67 -11.09 -17.59
N ALA A 155 10.73 -12.07 -16.68
CA ALA A 155 11.66 -13.19 -16.79
C ALA A 155 11.37 -14.06 -18.02
N MET A 156 10.08 -14.29 -18.34
CA MET A 156 9.68 -15.02 -19.55
C MET A 156 9.97 -14.23 -20.82
N ALA A 157 9.80 -12.90 -20.82
CA ALA A 157 10.12 -12.05 -21.96
C ALA A 157 11.63 -12.05 -22.27
N ASN A 158 12.50 -12.04 -21.25
CA ASN A 158 13.96 -12.15 -21.42
C ASN A 158 14.43 -13.58 -21.78
N ALA A 159 13.57 -14.60 -21.62
CA ALA A 159 13.87 -15.98 -21.99
C ALA A 159 13.52 -16.32 -23.45
N VAL A 160 12.91 -15.39 -24.20
CA VAL A 160 12.70 -15.55 -25.65
C VAL A 160 13.98 -15.08 -26.37
N PRO A 161 14.77 -15.99 -26.98
CA PRO A 161 15.89 -15.56 -27.81
C PRO A 161 15.35 -14.68 -28.94
N VAL A 162 15.85 -13.45 -29.01
CA VAL A 162 15.60 -12.53 -30.11
C VAL A 162 15.89 -13.31 -31.41
N PRO A 163 14.96 -13.40 -32.38
CA PRO A 163 15.25 -14.01 -33.66
C PRO A 163 16.45 -13.27 -34.24
N THR A 164 17.56 -13.95 -34.43
CA THR A 164 18.74 -13.42 -35.11
C THR A 164 18.28 -12.98 -36.50
N ALA A 165 18.14 -11.67 -36.68
CA ALA A 165 17.86 -11.10 -37.98
C ALA A 165 18.98 -11.53 -38.93
N ASN A 166 18.60 -12.28 -39.97
CA ASN A 166 19.51 -12.72 -41.02
C ASN A 166 20.05 -11.50 -41.77
N VAL A 167 21.25 -11.04 -41.39
CA VAL A 167 21.96 -9.98 -42.11
C VAL A 167 22.61 -10.61 -43.35
N ASN A 168 21.85 -10.70 -44.43
CA ASN A 168 22.42 -11.00 -45.75
C ASN A 168 23.30 -9.82 -46.18
N THR A 169 24.61 -9.95 -45.98
CA THR A 169 25.63 -9.09 -46.59
C THR A 169 25.66 -9.32 -48.09
N ALA A 170 24.89 -8.54 -48.84
CA ALA A 170 25.06 -8.40 -50.28
C ALA A 170 26.34 -7.58 -50.54
N SER A 171 27.40 -8.30 -50.87
CA SER A 171 28.57 -7.79 -51.58
C SER A 171 28.13 -7.00 -52.81
N VAL A 172 28.44 -5.71 -52.86
CA VAL A 172 28.55 -4.97 -54.11
C VAL A 172 29.95 -4.38 -54.14
N ALA A 173 30.84 -5.13 -54.77
CA ALA A 173 32.07 -4.62 -55.31
C ALA A 173 31.75 -3.55 -56.37
N ASN A 174 32.37 -2.39 -56.27
CA ASN A 174 32.71 -1.60 -57.46
C ASN A 174 34.05 -0.88 -57.21
N GLU A 175 35.11 -1.49 -57.72
CA GLU A 175 36.32 -0.83 -58.23
C GLU A 175 35.89 0.25 -59.25
N SER A 176 36.55 1.34 -59.59
CA SER A 176 37.90 1.93 -59.52
C SER A 176 37.68 3.41 -59.96
N MET A 177 38.47 4.43 -59.65
CA MET A 177 39.74 4.82 -60.29
C MET A 177 39.95 6.31 -59.86
N VAL A 178 41.06 6.67 -59.20
CA VAL A 178 42.22 7.39 -59.78
C VAL A 178 42.16 8.92 -59.63
N GLU A 179 43.00 9.40 -58.69
CA GLU A 179 44.08 10.38 -58.93
C GLU A 179 43.90 11.88 -58.59
N LYS A 180 44.84 12.32 -57.70
CA LYS A 180 45.60 13.60 -57.66
C LYS A 180 44.93 14.90 -57.22
N THR A 181 45.41 15.45 -56.09
CA THR A 181 46.51 16.47 -56.07
C THR A 181 46.45 17.31 -54.79
N ALA A 182 47.46 17.11 -53.94
CA ALA A 182 48.31 18.08 -53.24
C ALA A 182 47.76 19.33 -52.50
N ARG A 183 48.44 19.58 -51.35
CA ARG A 183 48.72 20.88 -50.66
C ARG A 183 47.52 21.49 -49.92
N ARG A 184 47.62 22.02 -48.71
CA ARG A 184 48.74 22.68 -48.03
C ARG A 184 48.37 22.81 -46.54
N SER A 185 49.39 22.72 -45.68
CA SER A 185 49.44 23.26 -44.32
C SER A 185 48.84 24.67 -44.21
N ASN A 186 48.07 24.98 -43.15
CA ASN A 186 48.43 26.11 -42.28
C ASN A 186 47.63 26.18 -40.96
N THR A 187 48.40 26.22 -39.89
CA THR A 187 48.28 26.92 -38.61
C THR A 187 47.50 28.24 -38.58
N ASN A 188 47.13 28.60 -37.33
CA ASN A 188 46.60 29.86 -36.77
C ASN A 188 45.09 30.06 -36.90
N LYS A 189 44.34 30.41 -35.85
CA LYS A 189 44.66 31.24 -34.67
C LYS A 189 43.73 30.89 -33.52
#